data_AF-A0A350I2I1-F1
#
_entry.id   AF-A0A350I2I1-F1
#
_cell.length_a   1.000
_cell.length_b   1.000
_cell.length_c   1.000
_cell.angle_alpha   90.00
_cell.angle_beta   90.00
_cell.angle_gamma   90.00
#
_symmetry.space_group_name_H-M   'P 1'
#
loop_
_entity.id
_entity.type
_entity.pdbx_description
1 polymer ?
#
loop_
_entity_poly.entity_id
_entity_poly.type
_entity_poly.pdbx_seq_one_letter_code
_entity_poly.pdbx_strand_id
1 'polypeptide(L)'
;MSMTSEQISSSRAQLHGKVQQIVQSTPALDMHTHLYDPVFGDLLLYGIDEQLIYHYLVAEAFRSTDMPYEKFWQLDKQEQADHVWKTLFMDRSPLSEACRGVLTSLNKLGLETGANQLPAIRQWFREQPLESFVSQCMDLANLRAICMTNSPFDPQEKNVWDQNPTRDERFLTGLRLDPLLLDWNNAGKHLKSWGYEVDENLSDSSCQEIIRFLNDWKQ
;
A
#
# COMPACT_ATOMS: atom_id res chain seq x y z
N MET A 1 1.87 -30.92 -43.15
CA MET A 1 0.72 -31.61 -42.52
C MET A 1 0.07 -30.65 -41.55
N SER A 2 -1.23 -30.40 -41.69
CA SER A 2 -1.99 -29.60 -40.73
C SER A 2 -2.13 -30.37 -39.42
N MET A 3 -1.95 -29.69 -38.27
CA MET A 3 -2.22 -30.29 -36.97
C MET A 3 -3.70 -30.63 -36.83
N THR A 4 -3.99 -31.72 -36.10
CA THR A 4 -5.37 -32.08 -35.72
C THR A 4 -5.88 -31.16 -34.60
N SER A 5 -7.20 -31.06 -34.43
CA SER A 5 -7.82 -30.28 -33.33
C SER A 5 -7.33 -30.70 -31.94
N GLU A 6 -7.08 -32.00 -31.76
CA GLU A 6 -6.58 -32.59 -30.53
C GLU A 6 -5.12 -32.20 -30.25
N GLN A 7 -4.27 -32.16 -31.30
CA GLN A 7 -2.90 -31.67 -31.20
C GLN A 7 -2.84 -30.18 -30.85
N ILE A 8 -3.74 -29.37 -31.41
CA ILE A 8 -3.85 -27.93 -31.10
C ILE A 8 -4.30 -27.73 -29.64
N SER A 9 -5.30 -28.49 -29.17
CA SER A 9 -5.78 -28.43 -27.79
C SER A 9 -4.68 -28.79 -26.78
N SER A 10 -3.93 -29.88 -27.04
CA SER A 10 -2.80 -30.32 -26.21
C SER A 10 -1.67 -29.29 -26.18
N SER A 11 -1.31 -28.71 -27.33
CA SER A 11 -0.31 -27.64 -27.42
C SER A 11 -0.71 -26.40 -26.62
N ARG A 12 -1.99 -26.00 -26.67
CA ARG A 12 -2.51 -24.86 -25.90
C ARG A 12 -2.46 -25.12 -24.40
N ALA A 13 -2.82 -26.33 -23.96
CA ALA A 13 -2.76 -26.70 -22.53
C ALA A 13 -1.31 -26.68 -22.01
N GLN A 14 -0.36 -27.19 -22.80
CA GLN A 14 1.07 -27.13 -22.46
C GLN A 14 1.59 -25.69 -22.40
N LEU A 15 1.22 -24.85 -23.36
CA LEU A 15 1.58 -23.43 -23.35
C LEU A 15 0.98 -22.73 -22.13
N HIS A 16 -0.29 -22.98 -21.82
CA HIS A 16 -0.96 -22.43 -20.65
C HIS A 16 -0.23 -22.79 -19.35
N GLY A 17 0.10 -24.07 -19.15
CA GLY A 17 0.86 -24.53 -17.99
C GLY A 17 2.24 -23.87 -17.89
N LYS A 18 2.96 -23.75 -19.01
CA LYS A 18 4.26 -23.05 -19.05
C LYS A 18 4.15 -21.58 -18.70
N VAL A 19 3.18 -20.86 -19.29
CA VAL A 19 2.96 -19.44 -19.02
C VAL A 19 2.60 -19.24 -17.54
N GLN A 20 1.68 -20.06 -17.00
CA GLN A 20 1.29 -19.98 -15.61
C GLN A 20 2.49 -20.19 -14.68
N GLN A 21 3.32 -21.20 -14.94
CA GLN A 21 4.53 -21.44 -14.16
C GLN A 21 5.47 -20.23 -14.20
N ILE A 22 5.75 -19.68 -15.40
CA ILE A 22 6.65 -18.53 -15.57
C ILE A 22 6.10 -17.32 -14.82
N VAL A 23 4.81 -16.99 -14.98
CA VAL A 23 4.18 -15.85 -14.30
C VAL A 23 4.23 -16.02 -12.79
N GLN A 24 3.90 -17.21 -12.27
CA GLN A 24 3.89 -17.45 -10.83
C GLN A 24 5.29 -17.45 -10.21
N SER A 25 6.31 -17.94 -10.94
CA SER A 25 7.67 -18.04 -10.42
C SER A 25 8.52 -16.80 -10.63
N THR A 26 8.07 -15.81 -11.41
CA THR A 26 8.84 -14.59 -11.67
C THR A 26 8.69 -13.61 -10.52
N PRO A 27 9.74 -13.28 -9.76
CA PRO A 27 9.64 -12.33 -8.67
C PRO A 27 9.29 -10.94 -9.19
N ALA A 28 8.24 -10.34 -8.63
CA ALA A 28 7.78 -9.01 -9.04
C ALA A 28 8.56 -7.90 -8.32
N LEU A 29 8.84 -6.83 -9.04
CA LEU A 29 9.17 -5.53 -8.46
C LEU A 29 7.86 -4.74 -8.44
N ASP A 30 7.32 -4.47 -7.26
CA ASP A 30 6.19 -3.56 -7.14
C ASP A 30 6.70 -2.13 -7.19
N MET A 31 6.62 -1.53 -8.37
CA MET A 31 7.31 -0.29 -8.69
C MET A 31 6.61 0.98 -8.17
N HIS A 32 5.41 0.85 -7.59
CA HIS A 32 4.71 1.98 -6.98
C HIS A 32 3.74 1.50 -5.90
N THR A 33 4.06 1.80 -4.65
CA THR A 33 3.21 1.51 -3.50
C THR A 33 3.12 2.70 -2.56
N HIS A 34 2.15 2.64 -1.64
CA HIS A 34 2.11 3.48 -0.44
C HIS A 34 2.49 2.67 0.81
N LEU A 35 3.32 1.64 0.65
CA LEU A 35 3.91 0.89 1.75
C LEU A 35 5.22 1.57 2.16
N TYR A 36 5.66 1.27 3.38
CA TYR A 36 6.90 1.78 3.94
C TYR A 36 7.77 0.63 4.49
N ASP A 37 9.08 0.85 4.54
CA ASP A 37 10.01 0.00 5.28
C ASP A 37 9.58 -0.05 6.77
N PRO A 38 9.64 -1.21 7.46
CA PRO A 38 9.33 -1.32 8.89
C PRO A 38 9.93 -0.25 9.79
N VAL A 39 11.11 0.29 9.45
CA VAL A 39 11.76 1.36 10.24
C VAL A 39 10.95 2.68 10.29
N PHE A 40 9.97 2.84 9.40
CA PHE A 40 9.06 4.00 9.37
C PHE A 40 7.89 3.87 10.36
N GLY A 41 7.79 2.76 11.09
CA GLY A 41 6.82 2.56 12.17
C GLY A 41 5.38 2.71 11.70
N ASP A 42 4.63 3.63 12.33
CA ASP A 42 3.19 3.81 12.10
C ASP A 42 2.80 4.19 10.66
N LEU A 43 3.76 4.58 9.81
CA LEU A 43 3.51 4.81 8.38
C LEU A 43 3.29 3.51 7.60
N LEU A 44 3.83 2.39 8.08
CA LEU A 44 3.56 1.07 7.52
C LEU A 44 2.24 0.52 8.09
N LEU A 45 1.15 0.71 7.36
CA LEU A 45 -0.16 0.17 7.74
C LEU A 45 -0.24 -1.33 7.44
N TYR A 46 -0.65 -2.12 8.43
CA TYR A 46 -0.88 -3.56 8.28
C TYR A 46 -1.92 -4.08 9.27
N GLY A 47 -2.38 -5.31 9.06
CA GLY A 47 -3.41 -5.95 9.88
C GLY A 47 -4.79 -5.97 9.23
N ILE A 48 -5.73 -6.67 9.85
CA ILE A 48 -7.08 -6.83 9.30
C ILE A 48 -7.90 -5.55 9.37
N ASP A 49 -7.75 -4.76 10.43
CA ASP A 49 -8.53 -3.54 10.59
C ASP A 49 -8.13 -2.51 9.53
N GLU A 50 -6.82 -2.32 9.29
CA GLU A 50 -6.31 -1.46 8.19
C GLU A 50 -6.80 -1.92 6.81
N GLN A 51 -6.83 -3.23 6.56
CA GLN A 51 -7.37 -3.78 5.32
C GLN A 51 -8.86 -3.47 5.16
N LEU A 52 -9.65 -3.58 6.24
CA LEU A 52 -11.09 -3.35 6.21
C LEU A 52 -11.45 -1.87 6.09
N ILE A 53 -10.65 -0.97 6.65
CA ILE A 53 -10.86 0.48 6.50
C ILE A 53 -10.12 1.08 5.29
N TYR A 54 -9.58 0.24 4.40
CA TYR A 54 -9.06 0.71 3.13
C TYR A 54 -10.16 1.49 2.38
N HIS A 55 -9.79 2.65 1.84
CA HIS A 55 -10.76 3.63 1.35
C HIS A 55 -11.71 3.10 0.27
N TYR A 56 -11.32 2.07 -0.49
CA TYR A 56 -12.22 1.38 -1.43
C TYR A 56 -13.38 0.70 -0.69
N LEU A 57 -13.10 -0.03 0.39
CA LEU A 57 -14.12 -0.70 1.19
C LEU A 57 -14.95 0.30 1.99
N VAL A 58 -14.35 1.37 2.49
CA VAL A 58 -15.12 2.47 3.12
C VAL A 58 -16.12 3.06 2.13
N ALA A 59 -15.69 3.33 0.88
CA ALA A 59 -16.59 3.82 -0.17
C ALA A 59 -17.70 2.82 -0.51
N GLU A 60 -17.39 1.52 -0.61
CA GLU A 60 -18.38 0.47 -0.85
C GLU A 60 -19.38 0.32 0.31
N ALA A 61 -18.90 0.41 1.56
CA ALA A 61 -19.72 0.35 2.76
C ALA A 61 -20.72 1.51 2.79
N PHE A 62 -20.30 2.73 2.45
CA PHE A 62 -21.20 3.89 2.37
C PHE A 62 -22.31 3.76 1.33
N ARG A 63 -22.15 2.90 0.33
CA ARG A 63 -23.23 2.60 -0.62
C ARG A 63 -24.28 1.63 -0.09
N SER A 64 -23.99 0.97 1.03
CA SER A 64 -24.70 -0.21 1.52
C SER A 64 -25.15 -0.10 2.98
N THR A 65 -24.72 0.94 3.68
CA THR A 65 -25.03 1.20 5.10
C THR A 65 -26.04 2.32 5.26
N ASP A 66 -26.84 2.25 6.33
CA ASP A 66 -27.69 3.34 6.80
C ASP A 66 -26.96 4.26 7.81
N MET A 67 -25.69 3.95 8.15
CA MET A 67 -24.89 4.76 9.07
C MET A 67 -24.60 6.15 8.46
N PRO A 68 -24.91 7.25 9.16
CA PRO A 68 -24.52 8.59 8.72
C PRO A 68 -23.01 8.74 8.57
N TYR A 69 -22.57 9.51 7.57
CA TYR A 69 -21.16 9.72 7.26
C TYR A 69 -20.36 10.22 8.47
N GLU A 70 -20.86 11.25 9.14
CA GLU A 70 -20.19 11.86 10.30
C GLU A 70 -20.10 10.88 11.47
N LYS A 71 -21.08 9.97 11.60
CA LYS A 71 -21.09 8.96 12.66
C LYS A 71 -20.00 7.92 12.42
N PHE A 72 -19.76 7.50 11.18
CA PHE A 72 -18.70 6.55 10.86
C PHE A 72 -17.31 7.10 11.24
N TRP A 73 -17.05 8.37 10.95
CA TRP A 73 -15.77 9.01 11.27
C TRP A 73 -15.57 9.36 12.75
N GLN A 74 -16.61 9.20 13.58
CA GLN A 74 -16.51 9.29 15.04
C GLN A 74 -16.18 7.95 15.72
N LEU A 75 -16.36 6.84 14.99
CA LEU A 75 -15.99 5.51 15.48
C LEU A 75 -14.48 5.37 15.58
N ASP A 76 -14.02 4.55 16.52
CA ASP A 76 -12.63 4.12 16.50
C ASP A 76 -12.34 3.17 15.33
N LYS A 77 -11.05 2.90 15.08
CA LYS A 77 -10.60 2.05 13.96
C LYS A 77 -11.23 0.66 13.98
N GLN A 78 -11.35 0.06 15.16
CA GLN A 78 -11.88 -1.28 15.31
C GLN A 78 -13.39 -1.31 15.04
N GLU A 79 -14.12 -0.31 15.54
CA GLU A 79 -15.54 -0.11 15.27
C GLU A 79 -15.83 0.17 13.78
N GLN A 80 -14.97 0.94 13.10
CA GLN A 80 -15.05 1.14 11.65
C GLN A 80 -14.86 -0.18 10.89
N ALA A 81 -13.84 -0.96 11.25
CA ALA A 81 -13.57 -2.26 10.64
C ALA A 81 -14.71 -3.26 10.90
N ASP A 82 -15.27 -3.29 12.11
CA ASP A 82 -16.44 -4.10 12.45
C ASP A 82 -17.65 -3.72 11.59
N HIS A 83 -17.87 -2.41 11.39
CA HIS A 83 -18.95 -1.90 10.56
C HIS A 83 -18.79 -2.31 9.09
N VAL A 84 -17.59 -2.17 8.53
CA VAL A 84 -17.30 -2.59 7.15
C VAL A 84 -17.44 -4.11 7.00
N TRP A 85 -16.87 -4.90 7.90
CA TRP A 85 -16.98 -6.36 7.90
C TRP A 85 -18.44 -6.81 7.90
N LYS A 86 -19.24 -6.26 8.83
CA LYS A 86 -20.67 -6.54 8.89
C LYS A 86 -21.37 -6.20 7.57
N THR A 87 -21.16 -4.99 7.08
CA THR A 87 -21.90 -4.46 5.93
C THR A 87 -21.58 -5.19 4.63
N LEU A 88 -20.31 -5.51 4.39
CA LEU A 88 -19.82 -6.00 3.09
C LEU A 88 -19.54 -7.51 3.05
N PHE A 89 -19.30 -8.16 4.20
CA PHE A 89 -18.91 -9.58 4.25
C PHE A 89 -19.96 -10.47 4.95
N MET A 90 -20.77 -9.92 5.87
CA MET A 90 -21.79 -10.70 6.59
C MET A 90 -23.19 -10.48 6.03
N ASP A 91 -23.62 -9.22 5.92
CA ASP A 91 -24.96 -8.87 5.45
C ASP A 91 -25.09 -9.08 3.94
N ARG A 92 -23.96 -9.25 3.24
CA ARG A 92 -23.85 -9.42 1.79
C ARG A 92 -22.72 -10.37 1.46
N SER A 93 -22.80 -11.00 0.29
CA SER A 93 -21.68 -11.79 -0.23
C SER A 93 -20.55 -10.86 -0.68
N PRO A 94 -19.29 -11.10 -0.24
CA PRO A 94 -18.13 -10.25 -0.53
C PRO A 94 -17.61 -10.47 -1.96
N LEU A 95 -18.37 -10.01 -2.96
CA LEU A 95 -18.10 -10.28 -4.38
C LEU A 95 -17.28 -9.19 -5.08
N SER A 96 -17.15 -7.99 -4.50
CA SER A 96 -16.31 -6.93 -5.07
C SER A 96 -14.83 -7.32 -5.01
N GLU A 97 -14.02 -6.75 -5.90
CA GLU A 97 -12.58 -7.07 -5.93
C GLU A 97 -11.88 -6.61 -4.64
N ALA A 98 -12.27 -5.48 -4.05
CA ALA A 98 -11.72 -5.03 -2.77
C ALA A 98 -12.04 -6.02 -1.64
N CYS A 99 -13.28 -6.51 -1.55
CA CYS A 99 -13.65 -7.51 -0.56
C CYS A 99 -12.94 -8.85 -0.80
N ARG A 100 -12.90 -9.31 -2.05
CA ARG A 100 -12.19 -10.53 -2.46
C ARG A 100 -10.70 -10.45 -2.15
N GLY A 101 -10.08 -9.29 -2.29
CA GLY A 101 -8.69 -9.04 -1.95
C GLY A 101 -8.40 -9.36 -0.49
N VAL A 102 -9.22 -8.87 0.44
CA VAL A 102 -9.10 -9.20 1.88
C VAL A 102 -9.17 -10.70 2.12
N LEU A 103 -10.16 -11.40 1.53
CA LEU A 103 -10.30 -12.85 1.69
C LEU A 103 -9.12 -13.62 1.07
N THR A 104 -8.58 -13.13 -0.03
CA THR A 104 -7.40 -13.72 -0.70
C THR A 104 -6.17 -13.59 0.18
N SER A 105 -5.95 -12.43 0.79
CA SER A 105 -4.87 -12.19 1.75
C SER A 105 -4.98 -13.13 2.95
N LEU A 106 -6.17 -13.22 3.57
CA LEU A 106 -6.42 -14.11 4.70
C LEU A 106 -6.19 -15.59 4.32
N ASN A 107 -6.67 -16.02 3.16
CA ASN A 107 -6.46 -17.38 2.68
C ASN A 107 -4.98 -17.70 2.45
N LYS A 108 -4.21 -16.77 1.87
CA LYS A 108 -2.76 -16.93 1.66
C LYS A 108 -1.97 -17.00 2.97
N LEU A 109 -2.45 -16.33 4.01
CA LEU A 109 -1.91 -16.41 5.36
C LEU A 109 -2.37 -17.67 6.12
N GLY A 110 -3.21 -18.52 5.51
CA GLY A 110 -3.72 -19.73 6.13
C GLY A 110 -4.82 -19.49 7.16
N LEU A 111 -5.45 -18.32 7.13
CA LEU A 111 -6.50 -17.92 8.08
C LEU A 111 -7.88 -18.34 7.59
N GLU A 112 -8.66 -18.92 8.49
CA GLU A 112 -10.07 -19.22 8.23
C GLU A 112 -10.90 -17.94 8.19
N THR A 113 -11.82 -17.88 7.24
CA THR A 113 -12.75 -16.75 7.09
C THR A 113 -14.17 -17.23 7.37
N GLY A 114 -14.93 -16.42 8.09
CA GLY A 114 -16.30 -16.73 8.50
C GLY A 114 -16.87 -15.67 9.41
N ALA A 115 -18.19 -15.69 9.64
CA ALA A 115 -18.92 -14.62 10.34
C ALA A 115 -18.32 -14.25 11.71
N ASN A 116 -17.78 -15.23 12.45
CA ASN A 116 -17.28 -15.06 13.81
C ASN A 116 -15.74 -15.08 13.92
N GLN A 117 -15.00 -15.03 12.80
CA GLN A 117 -13.55 -15.19 12.81
C GLN A 117 -12.77 -13.89 13.04
N LEU A 118 -13.39 -12.72 12.88
CA LEU A 118 -12.69 -11.43 12.94
C LEU A 118 -11.89 -11.22 14.26
N PRO A 119 -12.40 -11.57 15.46
CA PRO A 119 -11.60 -11.50 16.68
C PRO A 119 -10.36 -12.40 16.69
N ALA A 120 -10.46 -13.61 16.15
CA ALA A 120 -9.34 -14.56 16.05
C ALA A 120 -8.30 -14.08 15.03
N ILE A 121 -8.74 -13.54 13.89
CA ILE A 121 -7.88 -12.93 12.87
C ILE A 121 -7.10 -11.75 13.49
N ARG A 122 -7.76 -10.87 14.23
CA ARG A 122 -7.11 -9.75 14.94
C ARG A 122 -6.05 -10.25 15.92
N GLN A 123 -6.36 -11.30 16.68
CA GLN A 123 -5.41 -11.89 17.61
C GLN A 123 -4.18 -12.43 16.88
N TRP A 124 -4.38 -13.16 15.78
CA TRP A 124 -3.30 -13.68 14.97
C TRP A 124 -2.38 -12.56 14.45
N PHE A 125 -2.93 -11.46 13.92
CA PHE A 125 -2.11 -10.33 13.46
C PHE A 125 -1.29 -9.68 14.58
N ARG A 126 -1.82 -9.56 15.80
CA ARG A 126 -1.10 -9.01 16.97
C ARG A 126 0.08 -9.87 17.40
N GLU A 127 0.06 -11.16 17.10
CA GLU A 127 1.12 -12.09 17.46
C GLU A 127 2.29 -12.09 16.47
N GLN A 128 2.17 -11.39 15.34
CA GLN A 128 3.21 -11.38 14.30
C GLN A 128 4.29 -10.31 14.59
N PRO A 129 5.58 -10.68 14.66
CA PRO A 129 6.68 -9.71 14.64
C PRO A 129 6.71 -8.99 13.29
N LEU A 130 6.76 -7.65 13.29
CA LEU A 130 6.55 -6.82 12.10
C LEU A 130 7.49 -7.19 10.94
N GLU A 131 8.80 -7.27 11.18
CA GLU A 131 9.81 -7.52 10.14
C GLU A 131 9.68 -8.93 9.54
N SER A 132 9.34 -9.90 10.39
CA SER A 132 9.08 -11.28 9.94
C SER A 132 7.76 -11.37 9.15
N PHE A 133 6.74 -10.64 9.59
CA PHE A 133 5.45 -10.57 8.91
C PHE A 133 5.57 -9.93 7.53
N VAL A 134 6.28 -8.80 7.42
CA VAL A 134 6.56 -8.15 6.14
C VAL A 134 7.29 -9.10 5.20
N SER A 135 8.32 -9.79 5.70
CA SER A 135 9.06 -10.78 4.89
C SER A 135 8.15 -11.92 4.42
N GLN A 136 7.29 -12.45 5.29
CA GLN A 136 6.29 -13.46 4.94
C GLN A 136 5.32 -12.96 3.87
N CYS A 137 4.83 -11.73 3.97
CA CYS A 137 3.96 -11.13 2.95
C CYS A 137 4.66 -11.00 1.60
N MET A 138 5.91 -10.53 1.59
CA MET A 138 6.70 -10.44 0.36
C MET A 138 6.92 -11.81 -0.27
N ASP A 139 7.24 -12.83 0.53
CA ASP A 139 7.44 -14.21 0.05
C ASP A 139 6.15 -14.80 -0.54
N LEU A 140 5.01 -14.64 0.15
CA LEU A 140 3.71 -15.11 -0.31
C LEU A 140 3.25 -14.43 -1.60
N ALA A 141 3.62 -13.15 -1.78
CA ALA A 141 3.35 -12.36 -2.97
C ALA A 141 4.43 -12.51 -4.07
N ASN A 142 5.51 -13.28 -3.81
CA ASN A 142 6.69 -13.40 -4.67
C ASN A 142 7.26 -12.02 -5.07
N LEU A 143 7.41 -11.12 -4.10
CA LEU A 143 8.00 -9.80 -4.32
C LEU A 143 9.51 -9.85 -4.11
N ARG A 144 10.25 -9.35 -5.09
CA ARG A 144 11.70 -9.10 -4.96
C ARG A 144 11.97 -7.79 -4.23
N ALA A 145 11.16 -6.76 -4.48
CA ALA A 145 11.32 -5.43 -3.91
C ALA A 145 10.02 -4.62 -4.04
N ILE A 146 9.89 -3.61 -3.18
CA ILE A 146 8.78 -2.67 -3.09
C ILE A 146 9.36 -1.27 -3.29
N CYS A 147 8.73 -0.47 -4.14
CA CYS A 147 9.03 0.95 -4.28
C CYS A 147 8.03 1.76 -3.45
N MET A 148 8.53 2.49 -2.46
CA MET A 148 7.73 3.36 -1.60
C MET A 148 7.38 4.67 -2.35
N THR A 149 6.38 5.40 -1.83
CA THR A 149 6.07 6.76 -2.25
C THR A 149 6.47 7.71 -1.12
N ASN A 150 7.64 8.33 -1.26
CA ASN A 150 8.29 9.09 -0.19
C ASN A 150 8.11 10.58 -0.36
N SER A 151 7.54 11.27 0.63
CA SER A 151 7.34 12.71 0.60
C SER A 151 8.12 13.43 1.70
N PRO A 152 9.12 14.27 1.36
CA PRO A 152 9.82 15.10 2.35
C PRO A 152 8.92 16.18 2.98
N PHE A 153 7.73 16.38 2.41
CA PHE A 153 6.73 17.33 2.91
C PHE A 153 5.77 16.70 3.92
N ASP A 154 5.83 15.38 4.14
CA ASP A 154 5.17 14.74 5.26
C ASP A 154 6.08 14.85 6.51
N PRO A 155 5.66 15.54 7.59
CA PRO A 155 6.51 15.74 8.76
C PRO A 155 6.89 14.44 9.49
N GLN A 156 6.00 13.44 9.52
CA GLN A 156 6.26 12.17 10.17
C GLN A 156 7.30 11.38 9.38
N GLU A 157 7.14 11.33 8.05
CA GLU A 157 8.09 10.67 7.17
C GLU A 157 9.46 11.37 7.19
N LYS A 158 9.47 12.70 7.07
CA LYS A 158 10.71 13.48 7.07
C LYS A 158 11.51 13.27 8.35
N ASN A 159 10.84 13.20 9.51
CA ASN A 159 11.51 12.95 10.78
C ASN A 159 12.23 11.59 10.83
N VAL A 160 11.72 10.57 10.12
CA VAL A 160 12.41 9.28 9.98
C VAL A 160 13.65 9.46 9.09
N TRP A 161 13.51 10.10 7.94
CA TRP A 161 14.66 10.36 7.04
C TRP A 161 15.79 11.16 7.69
N ASP A 162 15.45 12.18 8.49
CA ASP A 162 16.42 13.03 9.20
C ASP A 162 17.27 12.24 10.22
N GLN A 163 16.78 11.09 10.68
CA GLN A 163 17.51 10.20 11.59
C GLN A 163 18.50 9.27 10.87
N ASN A 164 18.47 9.24 9.53
CA ASN A 164 19.31 8.38 8.68
C ASN A 164 19.26 6.90 9.11
N PRO A 165 18.07 6.27 9.10
CA PRO A 165 17.90 4.90 9.59
C PRO A 165 18.63 3.90 8.71
N THR A 166 19.02 2.77 9.32
CA THR A 166 19.38 1.58 8.56
C THR A 166 18.13 1.05 7.86
N ARG A 167 18.19 0.90 6.53
CA ARG A 167 17.06 0.47 5.70
C ARG A 167 17.19 -0.95 5.22
N ASP A 168 16.06 -1.57 4.95
CA ASP A 168 15.94 -2.82 4.21
C ASP A 168 16.08 -2.54 2.71
N GLU A 169 17.08 -3.17 2.06
CA GLU A 169 17.37 -3.00 0.63
C GLU A 169 16.21 -3.42 -0.29
N ARG A 170 15.24 -4.18 0.23
CA ARG A 170 14.01 -4.55 -0.49
C ARG A 170 13.06 -3.37 -0.67
N PHE A 171 13.24 -2.27 0.07
CA PHE A 171 12.41 -1.06 0.01
C PHE A 171 13.14 0.08 -0.73
N LEU A 172 12.80 0.24 -2.00
CA LEU A 172 13.31 1.29 -2.86
C LEU A 172 12.56 2.62 -2.61
N THR A 173 13.24 3.73 -2.87
CA THR A 173 12.69 5.08 -2.68
C THR A 173 12.04 5.61 -3.96
N GLY A 174 10.94 6.33 -3.79
CA GLY A 174 10.28 7.08 -4.85
C GLY A 174 9.96 8.50 -4.40
N LEU A 175 10.71 9.50 -4.88
CA LEU A 175 10.53 10.89 -4.45
C LEU A 175 9.22 11.48 -4.99
N ARG A 176 8.25 11.70 -4.11
CA ARG A 176 6.97 12.33 -4.40
C ARG A 176 7.09 13.85 -4.39
N LEU A 177 6.76 14.48 -5.52
CA LEU A 177 6.91 15.92 -5.73
C LEU A 177 5.59 16.70 -5.83
N ASP A 178 4.44 16.07 -5.60
CA ASP A 178 3.15 16.75 -5.75
C ASP A 178 3.06 18.06 -4.96
N PRO A 179 3.48 18.14 -3.66
CA PRO A 179 3.43 19.41 -2.94
C PRO A 179 4.28 20.50 -3.59
N LEU A 180 5.48 20.16 -4.08
CA LEU A 180 6.37 21.08 -4.77
C LEU A 180 5.78 21.60 -6.09
N LEU A 181 5.13 20.73 -6.86
CA LEU A 181 4.63 21.04 -8.20
C LEU A 181 3.24 21.68 -8.22
N LEU A 182 2.38 21.31 -7.27
CA LEU A 182 0.97 21.68 -7.28
C LEU A 182 0.63 22.78 -6.26
N ASP A 183 1.47 22.99 -5.24
CA ASP A 183 1.23 23.97 -4.18
C ASP A 183 2.50 24.72 -3.78
N TRP A 184 3.04 25.50 -4.74
CA TRP A 184 4.26 26.28 -4.54
C TRP A 184 4.20 27.21 -3.33
N ASN A 185 3.05 27.82 -3.04
CA ASN A 185 2.92 28.78 -1.95
C ASN A 185 3.21 28.16 -0.58
N ASN A 186 2.82 26.90 -0.37
CA ASN A 186 3.13 26.19 0.87
C ASN A 186 4.48 25.48 0.79
N ALA A 187 4.81 24.83 -0.34
CA ALA A 187 6.10 24.19 -0.53
C ALA A 187 7.26 25.18 -0.36
N GLY A 188 7.17 26.38 -0.95
CA GLY A 188 8.17 27.43 -0.82
C GLY A 188 8.40 27.89 0.62
N LYS A 189 7.36 27.91 1.47
CA LYS A 189 7.51 28.20 2.92
C LYS A 189 8.28 27.09 3.64
N HIS A 190 7.98 25.83 3.31
CA HIS A 190 8.73 24.69 3.84
C HIS A 190 10.20 24.74 3.40
N LEU A 191 10.45 24.96 2.10
CA LEU A 191 11.79 25.10 1.54
C LEU A 191 12.58 26.20 2.27
N LYS A 192 12.01 27.41 2.43
CA LYS A 192 12.62 28.48 3.25
C LYS A 192 12.95 28.02 4.66
N SER A 193 12.02 27.34 5.33
CA SER A 193 12.24 26.85 6.70
C SER A 193 13.34 25.80 6.81
N TRP A 194 13.62 25.08 5.73
CA TRP A 194 14.70 24.10 5.61
C TRP A 194 16.02 24.70 5.12
N GLY A 195 16.08 26.03 4.95
CA GLY A 195 17.28 26.75 4.53
C GLY A 195 17.49 26.79 3.01
N TYR A 196 16.42 26.65 2.21
CA TYR A 196 16.43 26.92 0.77
C TYR A 196 15.97 28.34 0.48
N GLU A 197 16.81 29.13 -0.17
CA GLU A 197 16.59 30.57 -0.43
C GLU A 197 15.68 30.80 -1.64
N VAL A 198 14.40 30.42 -1.50
CA VAL A 198 13.38 30.57 -2.54
C VAL A 198 12.52 31.82 -2.33
N ASP A 199 11.78 32.25 -3.33
CA ASP A 199 10.86 33.39 -3.31
C ASP A 199 9.48 33.02 -3.85
N GLU A 200 8.48 33.88 -3.63
CA GLU A 200 7.10 33.60 -4.01
C GLU A 200 6.87 33.57 -5.53
N ASN A 201 7.74 34.23 -6.30
CA ASN A 201 7.58 34.42 -7.75
C ASN A 201 8.30 33.37 -8.60
N LEU A 202 8.92 32.34 -7.99
CA LEU A 202 9.69 31.32 -8.71
C LEU A 202 10.78 31.93 -9.62
N SER A 203 11.58 32.85 -9.09
CA SER A 203 12.68 33.42 -9.85
C SER A 203 13.76 32.40 -10.26
N ASP A 204 14.70 32.81 -11.11
CA ASP A 204 15.84 31.97 -11.50
C ASP A 204 16.66 31.49 -10.29
N SER A 205 16.80 32.30 -9.23
CA SER A 205 17.48 31.86 -8.01
C SER A 205 16.67 30.81 -7.25
N SER A 206 15.33 30.96 -7.22
CA SER A 206 14.45 29.92 -6.65
C SER A 206 14.59 28.59 -7.39
N CYS A 207 14.69 28.62 -8.73
CA CYS A 207 14.91 27.42 -9.53
C CYS A 207 16.23 26.71 -9.18
N GLN A 208 17.30 27.46 -8.91
CA GLN A 208 18.59 26.88 -8.48
C GLN A 208 18.47 26.21 -7.10
N GLU A 209 17.75 26.84 -6.17
CA GLU A 209 17.52 26.29 -4.83
C GLU A 209 16.60 25.06 -4.85
N ILE A 210 15.62 25.01 -5.75
CA ILE A 210 14.82 23.80 -6.00
C ILE A 210 15.70 22.67 -6.55
N ILE A 211 16.62 22.97 -7.47
CA ILE A 211 17.58 21.97 -7.97
C ILE A 211 18.48 21.47 -6.83
N ARG A 212 18.91 22.35 -5.92
CA ARG A 212 19.67 21.96 -4.72
C ARG A 212 18.84 21.02 -3.84
N PHE A 213 17.59 21.36 -3.53
CA PHE A 213 16.66 20.51 -2.80
C PHE A 213 16.50 19.13 -3.43
N LEU A 214 16.28 19.07 -4.75
CA LEU A 214 16.16 17.79 -5.47
C LEU A 214 17.45 16.97 -5.41
N ASN A 215 18.62 17.62 -5.45
CA ASN A 215 19.90 16.93 -5.32
C ASN A 215 20.18 16.41 -3.92
N ASP A 216 19.68 17.08 -2.89
CA ASP A 216 19.80 16.63 -1.51
C ASP A 216 18.92 15.38 -1.27
N TRP A 217 17.76 15.31 -1.92
CA TRP A 217 16.76 14.26 -1.75
C TRP A 217 16.79 13.09 -2.76
N LYS A 218 17.61 13.16 -3.82
CA LYS A 218 17.64 12.12 -4.88
C LYS A 218 18.35 10.79 -4.51
N GLN A 219 18.41 10.42 -3.23
CA GLN A 219 19.13 9.22 -2.77
C GLN A 219 18.38 7.91 -2.99
#